data_AF-A0A967HTY5-F1
#
_entry.id   AF-A0A967HTY5-F1
#
_cell.length_a   1.000
_cell.length_b   1.000
_cell.length_c   1.000
_cell.angle_alpha   90.00
_cell.angle_beta   90.00
_cell.angle_gamma   90.00
#
_symmetry.space_group_name_H-M   'P 1'
#
loop_
_entity.id
_entity.type
_entity.pdbx_description
1 polymer ?
#
loop_
_entity_poly.entity_id
_entity_poly.type
_entity_poly.pdbx_seq_one_letter_code
_entity_poly.pdbx_strand_id
1 'polypeptide(L)'
;MLTFVLFDIDGTLVSLDGAGSRSLNRAMEELLQVTDGFRDIDFAGKTDLQIIREGLNTMGLADRDDLLHSLLDRYLIHLRAEVATG
;
A
#
# COMPACT_ATOMS: atom_id res chain seq x y z
N MET A 1 -29.54 -11.19 -24.17
CA MET A 1 -28.49 -11.91 -23.39
C MET A 1 -27.92 -10.89 -22.41
N LEU A 2 -27.79 -11.24 -21.13
CA LEU A 2 -27.20 -10.33 -20.14
C LEU A 2 -25.72 -10.66 -19.97
N THR A 3 -24.87 -9.64 -20.02
CA THR A 3 -23.43 -9.73 -19.80
C THR A 3 -23.09 -8.92 -18.56
N PHE A 4 -22.40 -9.55 -17.61
CA PHE A 4 -21.82 -8.87 -16.47
C PHE A 4 -20.34 -8.63 -16.71
N VAL A 5 -19.89 -7.40 -16.51
CA VAL A 5 -18.48 -7.01 -16.62
C VAL A 5 -18.08 -6.40 -15.29
N LEU A 6 -17.02 -6.95 -14.68
CA LEU A 6 -16.40 -6.41 -13.48
C LEU A 6 -15.07 -5.81 -13.89
N PHE A 7 -14.85 -4.56 -13.52
CA PHE A 7 -13.59 -3.87 -13.73
C PHE A 7 -12.84 -3.77 -12.40
N ASP A 8 -11.57 -4.08 -12.45
CA ASP A 8 -10.61 -3.66 -11.44
C ASP A 8 -10.35 -2.13 -11.55
N ILE A 9 -9.72 -1.52 -10.55
CA ILE A 9 -9.48 -0.07 -10.50
C ILE A 9 -8.05 0.25 -10.92
N ASP A 10 -7.07 -0.11 -10.11
CA ASP A 10 -5.67 0.30 -10.25
C ASP A 10 -5.00 -0.41 -11.43
N GLY A 11 -4.44 0.35 -12.36
CA GLY A 11 -3.86 -0.18 -13.59
C GLY A 11 -4.88 -0.69 -14.62
N THR A 12 -6.19 -0.64 -14.29
CA THR A 12 -7.29 -1.02 -15.20
C THR A 12 -8.09 0.22 -15.63
N LEU A 13 -8.69 0.94 -14.68
CA LEU A 13 -9.48 2.15 -14.94
C LEU A 13 -8.66 3.43 -14.72
N VAL A 14 -7.71 3.40 -13.78
CA VAL A 14 -6.86 4.55 -13.43
C VAL A 14 -5.41 4.11 -13.23
N SER A 15 -4.45 4.94 -13.64
CA SER A 15 -3.04 4.80 -13.25
C SER A 15 -2.70 5.91 -12.28
N LEU A 16 -2.18 5.55 -11.11
CA LEU A 16 -1.73 6.49 -10.08
C LEU A 16 -0.19 6.58 -10.01
N ASP A 17 0.50 6.12 -11.06
CA ASP A 17 1.96 6.17 -11.24
C ASP A 17 2.75 5.74 -9.99
N GLY A 18 2.24 4.76 -9.23
CA GLY A 18 2.90 4.26 -8.02
C GLY A 18 2.66 5.08 -6.73
N ALA A 19 1.66 5.97 -6.69
CA ALA A 19 1.29 6.75 -5.50
C ALA A 19 1.11 5.89 -4.24
N GLY A 20 0.46 4.72 -4.37
CA GLY A 20 0.29 3.77 -3.26
C GLY A 20 1.63 3.27 -2.70
N SER A 21 2.53 2.83 -3.58
CA SER A 21 3.87 2.35 -3.19
C SER A 21 4.71 3.45 -2.53
N ARG A 22 4.71 4.67 -3.08
CA ARG A 22 5.42 5.81 -2.45
C ARG A 22 4.84 6.15 -1.08
N SER A 23 3.52 6.10 -0.94
CA SER A 23 2.83 6.40 0.33
C SER A 23 3.14 5.37 1.41
N LEU A 24 3.18 4.08 1.05
CA LEU A 24 3.55 3.00 1.96
C LEU A 24 5.02 3.08 2.39
N ASN A 25 5.94 3.33 1.44
CA ASN A 25 7.36 3.51 1.78
C ASN A 25 7.59 4.69 2.72
N ARG A 26 6.88 5.82 2.53
CA ARG A 26 6.95 6.96 3.47
C ARG A 26 6.39 6.61 4.86
N ALA A 27 5.29 5.88 4.93
CA ALA A 27 4.72 5.45 6.21
C ALA A 27 5.69 4.54 6.98
N MET A 28 6.36 3.62 6.27
CA MET A 28 7.34 2.70 6.85
C MET A 28 8.64 3.39 7.26
N GLU A 29 9.12 4.35 6.47
CA GLU A 29 10.24 5.18 6.86
C GLU A 29 9.92 6.02 8.10
N GLU A 30 8.75 6.64 8.18
CA GLU A 30 8.35 7.46 9.32
C GLU A 30 8.23 6.63 10.62
N LEU A 31 7.55 5.49 10.58
CA LEU A 31 7.23 4.71 11.78
C LEU A 31 8.33 3.74 12.20
N LEU A 32 9.06 3.16 11.25
CA LEU A 32 10.04 2.08 11.51
C LEU A 32 11.46 2.46 11.08
N GLN A 33 11.68 3.65 10.51
CA GLN A 33 12.99 4.10 10.01
C GLN A 33 13.57 3.15 8.95
N VAL A 34 12.70 2.51 8.16
CA VAL A 34 13.08 1.63 7.06
C VAL A 34 12.73 2.30 5.73
N THR A 35 13.76 2.75 5.03
CA THR A 35 13.65 3.28 3.67
C THR A 35 13.45 2.14 2.68
N ASP A 36 12.56 2.33 1.69
CA ASP A 36 12.24 1.34 0.65
C ASP A 36 11.80 -0.05 1.17
N GLY A 37 11.12 -0.08 2.33
CA GLY A 37 10.69 -1.33 2.97
C GLY A 37 9.71 -2.19 2.16
N PHE A 38 9.15 -1.66 1.06
CA PHE A 38 8.27 -2.39 0.15
C PHE A 38 8.88 -2.71 -1.23
N ARG A 39 10.20 -2.51 -1.41
CA ARG A 39 10.87 -2.66 -2.72
C ARG A 39 10.63 -4.02 -3.39
N ASP A 40 10.70 -5.11 -2.62
CA ASP A 40 10.64 -6.48 -3.14
C ASP A 40 9.22 -7.08 -3.05
N ILE A 41 8.21 -6.26 -2.75
CA ILE A 41 6.82 -6.69 -2.64
C ILE A 41 6.09 -6.36 -3.95
N ASP A 42 5.46 -7.37 -4.54
CA ASP A 42 4.54 -7.17 -5.66
C ASP A 42 3.19 -6.63 -5.14
N PHE A 43 2.69 -5.56 -5.73
CA PHE A 43 1.44 -4.91 -5.31
C PHE A 43 0.25 -5.38 -6.15
N ALA A 44 0.50 -5.95 -7.33
CA ALA A 44 -0.55 -6.23 -8.30
C ALA A 44 -1.58 -7.23 -7.76
N GLY A 45 -2.86 -6.86 -7.81
CA GLY A 45 -3.98 -7.70 -7.38
C GLY A 45 -4.06 -7.96 -5.86
N LYS A 46 -3.29 -7.24 -5.04
CA LYS A 46 -3.30 -7.36 -3.58
C LYS A 46 -4.07 -6.21 -2.94
N THR A 47 -4.62 -6.48 -1.77
CA THR A 47 -5.18 -5.42 -0.92
C THR A 47 -4.06 -4.70 -0.17
N ASP A 48 -4.28 -3.42 0.18
CA ASP A 48 -3.34 -2.64 0.99
C ASP A 48 -2.98 -3.33 2.31
N LEU A 49 -3.96 -3.95 2.97
CA LEU A 49 -3.73 -4.71 4.21
C LEU A 49 -2.80 -5.90 4.00
N GLN A 50 -2.96 -6.61 2.88
CA GLN A 50 -2.08 -7.73 2.54
C GLN A 50 -0.66 -7.21 2.28
N ILE A 51 -0.51 -6.13 1.53
CA ILE A 51 0.80 -5.52 1.23
C ILE A 51 1.50 -5.08 2.53
N ILE A 52 0.80 -4.35 3.41
CA ILE A 52 1.32 -3.93 4.72
C ILE A 52 1.78 -5.13 5.54
N ARG A 53 0.98 -6.20 5.59
CA ARG A 53 1.31 -7.42 6.34
C ARG A 53 2.53 -8.14 5.74
N GLU A 54 2.66 -8.20 4.43
CA GLU A 54 3.85 -8.72 3.75
C GLU A 54 5.09 -7.88 4.09
N GLY A 55 4.98 -6.55 4.09
CA GLY A 55 6.04 -5.62 4.51
C GLY A 55 6.51 -5.88 5.94
N LEU A 56 5.58 -5.94 6.88
CA LEU A 56 5.88 -6.27 8.29
C LEU A 56 6.51 -7.66 8.44
N ASN A 57 6.08 -8.63 7.63
CA ASN A 57 6.63 -9.98 7.67
C ASN A 57 8.12 -10.03 7.28
N THR A 58 8.58 -9.17 6.37
CA THR A 58 10.02 -9.09 6.02
C THR A 58 10.91 -8.71 7.21
N MET A 59 10.32 -8.10 8.25
CA MET A 59 10.99 -7.67 9.48
C MET A 59 10.68 -8.59 10.68
N GLY A 60 9.94 -9.68 10.47
CA GLY A 60 9.47 -10.55 11.55
C GLY A 60 8.39 -9.92 12.44
N LEU A 61 7.64 -8.94 11.95
CA LEU A 61 6.62 -8.18 12.68
C LEU A 61 5.19 -8.50 12.23
N ALA A 62 4.96 -9.63 11.55
CA ALA A 62 3.66 -9.97 10.94
C ALA A 62 2.49 -10.06 11.95
N ASP A 63 2.78 -10.36 13.22
CA ASP A 63 1.79 -10.51 14.29
C ASP A 63 1.50 -9.18 15.04
N ARG A 64 2.14 -8.08 14.62
CA ARG A 64 1.97 -6.75 15.23
C ARG A 64 0.82 -6.00 14.59
N ASP A 65 -0.40 -6.39 14.94
CA ASP A 65 -1.61 -5.72 14.45
C ASP A 65 -1.63 -4.23 14.83
N ASP A 66 -1.06 -3.82 15.96
CA ASP A 66 -0.90 -2.42 16.33
C ASP A 66 -0.03 -1.62 15.34
N LEU A 67 1.04 -2.23 14.83
CA LEU A 67 1.87 -1.63 13.78
C LEU A 67 1.18 -1.63 12.43
N LEU A 68 0.40 -2.67 12.10
CA LEU A 68 -0.41 -2.72 10.88
C LEU A 68 -1.39 -1.55 10.83
N HIS A 69 -2.14 -1.29 11.91
CA HIS A 69 -3.07 -0.17 11.97
C HIS A 69 -2.35 1.17 11.92
N SER A 70 -1.23 1.31 12.65
CA SER A 70 -0.42 2.54 12.61
C SER A 70 0.11 2.84 11.20
N LEU A 71 0.58 1.81 10.48
CA LEU A 71 1.02 1.92 9.10
C LEU A 71 -0.12 2.29 8.16
N LEU A 72 -1.29 1.66 8.32
CA LEU A 72 -2.47 1.97 7.51
C LEU A 72 -2.90 3.44 7.68
N ASP A 73 -3.02 3.91 8.91
CA ASP A 73 -3.39 5.30 9.20
C ASP A 73 -2.39 6.27 8.57
N ARG A 74 -1.09 5.96 8.71
CA ARG A 74 -0.02 6.81 8.19
C ARG A 74 0.04 6.81 6.67
N TYR A 75 -0.15 5.64 6.06
CA TYR A 75 -0.26 5.42 4.63
C TYR A 75 -1.39 6.26 4.03
N LEU A 76 -2.59 6.24 4.63
CA LEU A 76 -3.75 6.96 4.09
C LEU A 76 -3.53 8.49 4.06
N ILE A 77 -2.82 9.03 5.05
CA ILE A 77 -2.50 10.47 5.04
C ILE A 77 -1.50 10.79 3.91
N HIS A 78 -0.47 9.95 3.71
CA HIS A 78 0.50 10.12 2.62
C HIS A 78 -0.15 9.91 1.24
N LEU A 79 -1.04 8.94 1.11
CA LEU A 79 -1.78 8.64 -0.11
C LEU A 79 -2.66 9.81 -0.53
N ARG A 80 -3.37 10.43 0.42
CA ARG A 80 -4.16 11.63 0.12
C ARG A 80 -3.29 12.74 -0.47
N ALA A 81 -2.08 12.95 0.07
CA ALA A 81 -1.17 13.96 -0.45
C ALA A 81 -0.67 13.60 -1.86
N GLU A 82 -0.25 12.35 -2.08
CA GLU A 82 0.23 11.86 -3.37
C GLU A 82 -0.84 11.98 -4.47
N VAL A 83 -2.06 11.55 -4.20
CA VAL A 83 -3.19 11.61 -5.16
C VAL A 83 -3.61 13.05 -5.45
N ALA A 84 -3.41 14.00 -4.52
CA ALA A 84 -3.70 15.40 -4.78
C ALA A 84 -2.64 16.08 -5.67
N THR A 85 -1.46 15.47 -5.81
CA THR A 85 -0.33 16.01 -6.58
C THR A 85 -0.12 15.33 -7.94
N GLY A 86 -0.77 14.19 -8.18
CA GLY A 86 -0.79 13.47 -9.47
C GLY A 86 -1.99 13.84 -10.31
#